data_AF-A0A1F2RRZ5-F1
#
_entry.id   AF-A0A1F2RRZ5-F1
#
_cell.length_a   1.000
_cell.length_b   1.000
_cell.length_c   1.000
_cell.angle_alpha   90.00
_cell.angle_beta   90.00
_cell.angle_gamma   90.00
#
_symmetry.space_group_name_H-M   'P 1'
#
loop_
_entity.id
_entity.type
_entity.pdbx_description
1 polymer ?
#
loop_
_entity_poly.entity_id
_entity_poly.type
_entity_poly.pdbx_seq_one_letter_code
_entity_poly.pdbx_strand_id
1 'polypeptide(L)'
;MIAELEDDELGQQELRFQASLAVTQANHSQREAELENARAERERAANLVEEGLISPQSWDTIQTRYRVVESQLKLAQAQVQQATADLQELRIRKQQTKLMSPMDGYVGRRYLDPGALLNPNAPVVTVLQLSRMVTEVSVPEQYLSRLRVGNSAKISVDALQGQVFEGKVARISPLLDTATRTSAVEIEIANPAAQLKAEMFARIQMDLGTERSVLLVPREAVVLRGQQAGVNVLQDDKVKFHPIQPGLSTDEGVEILDGLELGVTVITRGSQALRDGDAVTVPGADEAGTDPRSRQDAQAPRSGGNRS
;
A
#
# COMPACT_ATOMS: atom_id res chain seq x y z
N MET A 1 0.79 23.79 9.36
CA MET A 1 -0.15 24.45 10.30
C MET A 1 -1.36 24.90 9.50
N ILE A 2 -2.58 24.61 9.97
CA ILE A 2 -3.85 24.90 9.28
C ILE A 2 -4.49 26.17 9.84
N ALA A 3 -4.62 26.25 11.16
CA ALA A 3 -5.22 27.38 11.86
C ALA A 3 -4.62 27.52 13.26
N GLU A 4 -4.70 28.72 13.81
CA GLU A 4 -4.32 29.04 15.18
C GLU A 4 -5.49 29.79 15.82
N LEU A 5 -5.97 29.28 16.94
CA LEU A 5 -6.97 29.96 17.77
C LEU A 5 -6.25 30.96 18.67
N GLU A 6 -6.96 32.04 19.02
CA GLU A 6 -6.50 33.02 20.00
C GLU A 6 -6.15 32.34 21.33
N ASP A 7 -4.91 32.53 21.80
CA ASP A 7 -4.36 31.84 22.97
C ASP A 7 -3.77 32.80 24.03
N ASP A 8 -4.06 34.10 23.92
CA ASP A 8 -3.52 35.14 24.82
C ASP A 8 -3.81 34.85 26.30
N GLU A 9 -5.05 34.46 26.61
CA GLU A 9 -5.43 34.08 27.98
C GLU A 9 -4.65 32.86 28.48
N LEU A 10 -4.43 31.86 27.62
CA LEU A 10 -3.65 30.67 27.94
C LEU A 10 -2.17 31.02 28.13
N GLY A 11 -1.64 31.99 27.36
CA GLY A 11 -0.30 32.53 27.55
C GLY A 11 -0.13 33.19 28.92
N GLN A 12 -1.09 34.02 29.34
CA GLN A 12 -1.06 34.64 30.67
C GLN A 12 -1.23 33.61 31.80
N GLN A 13 -2.10 32.61 31.60
CA GLN A 13 -2.21 31.49 32.54
C GLN A 13 -0.88 30.73 32.63
N GLU A 14 -0.19 30.48 31.51
CA GLU A 14 1.06 29.72 31.50
C GLU A 14 2.13 30.40 32.37
N LEU A 15 2.26 31.72 32.26
CA LEU A 15 3.15 32.50 33.12
C LEU A 15 2.80 32.38 34.62
N ARG A 16 1.50 32.37 34.96
CA ARG A 16 1.05 32.19 36.35
C ARG A 16 1.39 30.79 36.88
N PHE A 17 1.18 29.74 36.09
CA PHE A 17 1.53 28.37 36.48
C PHE A 17 3.04 28.18 36.61
N GLN A 18 3.84 28.79 35.72
CA GLN A 18 5.30 28.80 35.84
C GLN A 18 5.77 29.49 37.12
N ALA A 19 5.19 30.64 37.47
CA ALA A 19 5.49 31.33 38.72
C ALA A 19 5.10 30.49 39.95
N SER A 20 3.93 29.86 39.92
CA SER A 20 3.49 28.95 41.00
C SER A 20 4.42 27.75 41.16
N LEU A 21 4.83 27.13 40.05
CA LEU A 21 5.81 26.03 40.06
C LEU A 21 7.13 26.49 40.69
N ALA A 22 7.65 27.67 40.32
CA ALA A 22 8.88 28.20 40.88
C ALA A 22 8.79 28.41 42.41
N VAL A 23 7.64 28.87 42.92
CA VAL A 23 7.40 29.00 44.37
C VAL A 23 7.39 27.63 45.05
N THR A 24 6.73 26.62 44.46
CA THR A 24 6.72 25.25 45.04
C THR A 24 8.11 24.60 45.01
N GLN A 25 8.91 24.86 43.97
CA GLN A 25 10.29 24.38 43.86
C GLN A 25 11.20 25.04 44.91
N ALA A 26 11.03 26.34 45.15
CA ALA A 26 11.74 27.04 46.22
C ALA A 26 11.39 26.46 47.61
N ASN A 27 10.10 26.18 47.86
CA ASN A 27 9.67 25.51 49.09
C ASN A 27 10.26 24.10 49.21
N HIS A 28 10.27 23.30 48.14
CA HIS A 28 10.92 21.99 48.11
C HIS A 28 12.40 22.09 48.49
N SER A 29 13.14 23.01 47.86
CA SER A 29 14.56 23.24 48.16
C SER A 29 14.79 23.66 49.62
N GLN A 30 13.90 24.50 50.19
CA GLN A 30 13.94 24.83 51.60
C GLN A 30 13.73 23.59 52.51
N ARG A 31 12.73 22.76 52.21
CA ARG A 31 12.46 21.53 52.99
C ARG A 31 13.59 20.50 52.88
N GLU A 32 14.25 20.45 51.73
CA GLU A 32 15.40 19.59 51.50
C GLU A 32 16.57 20.01 52.41
N ALA A 33 16.87 21.31 52.48
CA ALA A 33 17.88 21.85 53.40
C ALA A 33 17.51 21.66 54.89
N GLU A 34 16.23 21.76 55.24
CA GLU A 34 15.73 21.44 56.58
C GLU A 34 15.96 19.97 56.94
N LEU A 35 15.72 19.05 55.99
CA LEU A 35 15.94 17.61 56.20
C LEU A 35 17.43 17.29 56.35
N GLU A 36 18.30 17.92 55.56
CA GLU A 36 19.74 17.76 55.66
C GLU A 36 20.24 18.15 57.06
N ASN A 37 19.80 19.30 57.57
CA ASN A 37 20.11 19.74 58.93
C ASN A 37 19.59 18.76 59.99
N ALA A 38 18.33 18.29 59.85
CA ALA A 38 17.74 17.32 60.78
C ALA A 38 18.44 15.96 60.74
N ARG A 39 18.93 15.54 59.56
CA ARG A 39 19.71 14.30 59.37
C ARG A 39 21.06 14.41 60.08
N ALA A 40 21.78 15.50 59.89
CA ALA A 40 23.07 15.72 60.55
C ALA A 40 22.94 15.78 62.08
N GLU A 41 21.87 16.41 62.59
CA GLU A 41 21.58 16.44 64.03
C GLU A 41 21.27 15.05 64.58
N ARG A 42 20.46 14.27 63.84
CA ARG A 42 20.17 12.89 64.18
C ARG A 42 21.43 12.03 64.24
N GLU A 43 22.33 12.18 63.28
CA GLU A 43 23.58 11.43 63.22
C GLU A 43 24.51 11.78 64.39
N ARG A 44 24.69 13.08 64.69
CA ARG A 44 25.41 13.52 65.89
C ARG A 44 24.82 12.94 67.17
N ALA A 45 23.50 12.98 67.31
CA ALA A 45 22.82 12.44 68.48
C ALA A 45 22.96 10.91 68.58
N ALA A 46 23.04 10.19 67.45
CA ALA A 46 23.25 8.74 67.45
C ALA A 46 24.60 8.38 68.08
N ASN A 47 25.67 9.08 67.70
CA ASN A 47 27.01 8.89 68.27
C ASN A 47 27.03 9.19 69.77
N LEU A 48 26.35 10.25 70.21
CA LEU A 48 26.25 10.61 71.63
C LEU A 48 25.44 9.59 72.46
N VAL A 49 24.46 8.90 71.86
CA VAL A 49 23.74 7.80 72.52
C VAL A 49 24.68 6.61 72.75
N GLU A 50 25.52 6.27 71.77
CA GLU A 50 26.51 5.19 71.88
C GLU A 50 27.54 5.48 72.99
N GLU A 51 27.91 6.76 73.17
CA GLU A 51 28.78 7.23 74.24
C GLU A 51 28.06 7.37 75.61
N GLY A 52 26.73 7.18 75.66
CA GLY A 52 25.93 7.29 76.88
C GLY A 52 25.71 8.73 77.38
N LEU A 53 25.89 9.73 76.51
CA LEU A 53 25.92 11.16 76.85
C LEU A 53 24.56 11.86 76.73
N ILE A 54 23.55 11.21 76.18
CA ILE A 54 22.21 11.79 75.97
C ILE A 54 21.10 10.86 76.46
N SER A 55 20.02 11.42 77.00
CA SER A 55 18.90 10.65 77.54
C SER A 55 18.02 10.04 76.42
N PRO A 56 17.33 8.91 76.68
CA PRO A 56 16.40 8.29 75.72
C PRO A 56 15.28 9.23 75.24
N GLN A 57 14.78 10.11 76.12
CA GLN A 57 13.74 11.09 75.78
C GLN A 57 14.24 12.13 74.77
N SER A 58 15.48 12.59 74.93
CA SER A 58 16.08 13.56 74.00
C SER A 58 16.33 12.90 72.63
N TRP A 59 16.78 11.64 72.61
CA TRP A 59 16.93 10.85 71.39
C TRP A 59 15.59 10.68 70.64
N ASP A 60 14.51 10.29 71.34
CA ASP A 60 13.20 10.12 70.74
C ASP A 60 12.64 11.43 70.16
N THR A 61 12.91 12.56 70.82
CA THR A 61 12.53 13.90 70.33
C THR A 61 13.24 14.21 69.00
N ILE A 62 14.54 13.91 68.89
CA ILE A 62 15.32 14.11 67.65
C ILE A 62 14.84 13.18 66.54
N GLN A 63 14.57 11.91 66.85
CA GLN A 63 13.99 10.95 65.91
C GLN A 63 12.63 11.39 65.38
N THR A 64 11.78 11.89 66.26
CA THR A 64 10.45 12.38 65.91
C THR A 64 10.56 13.63 65.04
N ARG A 65 11.45 14.57 65.38
CA ARG A 65 11.72 15.75 64.55
C ARG A 65 12.20 15.38 63.14
N TYR A 66 13.15 14.44 63.03
CA TYR A 66 13.61 13.92 61.73
C TYR A 66 12.45 13.36 60.90
N ARG A 67 11.59 12.53 61.50
CA ARG A 67 10.41 11.95 60.82
C ARG A 67 9.42 13.01 60.34
N VAL A 68 9.19 14.06 61.13
CA VAL A 68 8.32 15.18 60.76
C VAL A 68 8.89 15.92 59.55
N VAL A 69 10.18 16.27 59.57
CA VAL A 69 10.82 16.99 58.45
C VAL A 69 10.87 16.14 57.18
N GLU A 70 11.15 14.84 57.30
CA GLU A 70 11.09 13.91 56.16
C GLU A 70 9.68 13.87 55.54
N SER A 71 8.64 13.86 56.37
CA SER A 71 7.25 13.90 55.90
C SER A 71 6.90 15.23 55.23
N GLN A 72 7.44 16.34 55.74
CA GLN A 72 7.28 17.67 55.13
C GLN A 72 7.96 17.76 53.76
N LEU A 73 9.16 17.17 53.60
CA LEU A 73 9.81 17.09 52.29
C LEU A 73 8.98 16.27 51.30
N LYS A 74 8.46 15.10 51.71
CA LYS A 74 7.56 14.29 50.86
C LYS A 74 6.32 15.07 50.41
N LEU A 75 5.73 15.87 51.31
CA LEU A 75 4.61 16.76 50.96
C LEU A 75 5.03 17.82 49.95
N ALA A 76 6.18 18.49 50.14
CA ALA A 76 6.69 19.48 49.20
C ALA A 76 7.00 18.88 47.83
N GLN A 77 7.54 17.65 47.77
CA GLN A 77 7.74 16.89 46.54
C GLN A 77 6.42 16.65 45.80
N ALA A 78 5.39 16.20 46.52
CA ALA A 78 4.05 16.00 45.94
C ALA A 78 3.46 17.31 45.39
N GLN A 79 3.67 18.43 46.07
CA GLN A 79 3.23 19.75 45.60
C GLN A 79 3.93 20.19 44.30
N VAL A 80 5.24 19.95 44.18
CA VAL A 80 5.97 20.22 42.92
C VAL A 80 5.44 19.35 41.79
N GLN A 81 5.18 18.06 42.05
CA GLN A 81 4.62 17.14 41.06
C GLN A 81 3.24 17.62 40.59
N GLN A 82 2.37 18.03 41.52
CA GLN A 82 1.05 18.60 41.21
C GLN A 82 1.18 19.85 40.34
N ALA A 83 1.98 20.85 40.77
CA ALA A 83 2.15 22.09 40.01
C ALA A 83 2.76 21.85 38.61
N THR A 84 3.62 20.84 38.47
CA THR A 84 4.19 20.43 37.18
C THR A 84 3.11 19.83 36.27
N ALA A 85 2.26 18.95 36.82
CA ALA A 85 1.16 18.34 36.09
C ALA A 85 0.15 19.40 35.60
N ASP A 86 -0.19 20.36 36.45
CA ASP A 86 -1.10 21.45 36.08
C ASP A 86 -0.52 22.32 34.94
N LEU A 87 0.78 22.65 35.01
CA LEU A 87 1.46 23.39 33.94
C LEU A 87 1.49 22.58 32.62
N GLN A 88 1.69 21.27 32.70
CA GLN A 88 1.68 20.38 31.54
C GLN A 88 0.29 20.31 30.91
N GLU A 89 -0.77 20.19 31.72
CA GLU A 89 -2.15 20.19 31.24
C GLU A 89 -2.45 21.48 30.46
N LEU A 90 -2.06 22.64 31.02
CA LEU A 90 -2.24 23.92 30.34
C LEU A 90 -1.46 24.00 29.02
N ARG A 91 -0.24 23.48 28.98
CA ARG A 91 0.56 23.42 27.74
C ARG A 91 -0.09 22.55 26.67
N ILE A 92 -0.71 21.43 27.06
CA ILE A 92 -1.48 20.59 26.13
C ILE A 92 -2.66 21.38 25.57
N ARG A 93 -3.44 22.06 26.43
CA ARG A 93 -4.56 22.90 25.98
C ARG A 93 -4.10 24.01 25.03
N LYS A 94 -2.96 24.65 25.31
CA LYS A 94 -2.36 25.65 24.42
C LYS A 94 -1.88 25.04 23.10
N GLN A 95 -1.32 23.83 23.09
CA GLN A 95 -0.97 23.16 21.84
C GLN A 95 -2.21 22.84 21.00
N GLN A 96 -3.34 22.53 21.64
CA GLN A 96 -4.62 22.26 20.98
C GLN A 96 -5.23 23.50 20.30
N THR A 97 -4.77 24.72 20.58
CA THR A 97 -5.17 25.92 19.82
C THR A 97 -4.53 25.95 18.43
N LYS A 98 -3.45 25.19 18.22
CA LYS A 98 -2.74 25.08 16.94
C LYS A 98 -3.23 23.85 16.19
N LEU A 99 -4.12 24.06 15.23
CA LEU A 99 -4.61 22.99 14.37
C LEU A 99 -3.55 22.66 13.32
N MET A 100 -3.03 21.44 13.40
CA MET A 100 -2.06 20.89 12.47
C MET A 100 -2.73 19.83 11.59
N SER A 101 -2.27 19.70 10.35
CA SER A 101 -2.67 18.58 9.50
C SER A 101 -1.95 17.32 9.99
N PRO A 102 -2.65 16.19 10.19
CA PRO A 102 -2.01 14.92 10.54
C PRO A 102 -1.23 14.29 9.37
N MET A 103 -1.46 14.78 8.15
CA MET A 103 -0.84 14.29 6.92
C MET A 103 -0.53 15.43 5.96
N ASP A 104 0.44 15.22 5.08
CA ASP A 104 0.66 16.10 3.94
C ASP A 104 -0.42 15.87 2.88
N GLY A 105 -0.86 16.94 2.23
CA GLY A 105 -1.91 16.85 1.23
C GLY A 105 -2.38 18.20 0.72
N TYR A 106 -3.47 18.17 -0.03
CA TYR A 106 -4.11 19.31 -0.64
C TYR A 106 -5.31 19.74 0.21
N VAL A 107 -5.53 21.06 0.33
CA VAL A 107 -6.76 21.58 0.94
C VAL A 107 -7.91 21.37 -0.05
N GLY A 108 -8.81 20.44 0.26
CA GLY A 108 -9.98 20.15 -0.56
C GLY A 108 -11.10 21.17 -0.35
N ARG A 109 -11.39 21.52 0.90
CA ARG A 109 -12.40 22.51 1.25
C ARG A 109 -11.99 23.27 2.50
N ARG A 110 -12.21 24.59 2.50
CA ARG A 110 -12.10 25.45 3.69
C ARG A 110 -13.53 25.84 4.11
N TYR A 111 -13.85 25.60 5.38
CA TYR A 111 -15.18 25.87 5.94
C TYR A 111 -15.24 27.20 6.72
N LEU A 112 -14.09 27.70 7.16
CA LEU A 112 -13.97 28.92 7.95
C LEU A 112 -12.88 29.83 7.39
N ASP A 113 -13.15 31.13 7.45
CA ASP A 113 -12.20 32.17 7.10
C ASP A 113 -11.51 32.74 8.35
N PRO A 114 -10.31 33.34 8.21
CA PRO A 114 -9.63 34.00 9.31
C PRO A 114 -10.52 35.06 9.98
N GLY A 115 -10.57 35.05 11.31
CA GLY A 115 -11.42 35.94 12.11
C GLY A 115 -12.85 35.41 12.36
N ALA A 116 -13.24 34.28 11.78
CA ALA A 116 -14.50 33.63 12.11
C ALA A 116 -14.44 32.94 13.49
N LEU A 117 -15.55 32.95 14.21
CA LEU A 117 -15.70 32.21 15.46
C LEU A 117 -15.85 30.70 15.18
N LEU A 118 -14.98 29.89 15.78
CA LEU A 118 -15.02 28.43 15.67
C LEU A 118 -15.90 27.82 16.77
N ASN A 119 -16.95 27.10 16.36
CA ASN A 119 -17.75 26.30 17.29
C ASN A 119 -17.14 24.90 17.48
N PRO A 120 -17.29 24.28 18.67
CA PRO A 120 -16.89 22.90 18.88
C PRO A 120 -17.50 21.96 17.86
N ASN A 121 -16.71 20.99 17.37
CA ASN A 121 -17.08 20.00 16.35
C ASN A 121 -17.41 20.58 14.95
N ALA A 122 -17.25 21.88 14.73
CA ALA A 122 -17.37 22.43 13.38
C ALA A 122 -16.14 22.04 12.54
N PRO A 123 -16.33 21.59 11.29
CA PRO A 123 -15.22 21.33 10.38
C PRO A 123 -14.49 22.65 10.06
N VAL A 124 -13.16 22.60 10.01
CA VAL A 124 -12.32 23.77 9.69
C VAL A 124 -11.81 23.68 8.25
N VAL A 125 -11.13 22.58 7.93
CA VAL A 125 -10.56 22.29 6.62
C VAL A 125 -10.63 20.79 6.35
N THR A 126 -10.91 20.41 5.11
CA THR A 126 -10.69 19.04 4.60
C THR A 126 -9.33 18.99 3.91
N VAL A 127 -8.47 18.08 4.34
CA VAL A 127 -7.19 17.79 3.68
C VAL A 127 -7.29 16.47 2.94
N LEU A 128 -6.82 16.44 1.69
CA LEU A 128 -6.89 15.31 0.78
C LEU A 128 -5.49 14.87 0.37
N GLN A 129 -5.19 13.57 0.49
CA GLN A 129 -3.99 12.99 -0.11
C GLN A 129 -4.33 12.51 -1.52
N LEU A 130 -3.79 13.18 -2.54
CA LEU A 130 -4.09 12.88 -3.95
C LEU A 130 -3.05 12.00 -4.64
N SER A 131 -1.87 11.79 -4.04
CA SER A 131 -0.75 11.04 -4.65
C SER A 131 -1.06 9.55 -4.85
N ARG A 132 -1.89 8.99 -3.96
CA ARG A 132 -2.38 7.61 -4.01
C ARG A 132 -3.88 7.66 -3.79
N MET A 133 -4.63 7.18 -4.76
CA MET A 133 -6.08 7.16 -4.70
C MET A 133 -6.58 5.73 -4.61
N VAL A 134 -7.73 5.56 -3.98
CA VAL A 134 -8.44 4.28 -3.93
C VAL A 134 -9.81 4.50 -4.53
N THR A 135 -10.19 3.63 -5.46
CA THR A 135 -11.56 3.55 -5.98
C THR A 135 -12.18 2.24 -5.52
N GLU A 136 -13.46 2.29 -5.17
CA GLU A 136 -14.25 1.10 -4.84
C GLU A 136 -15.13 0.74 -6.04
N VAL A 137 -15.20 -0.56 -6.36
CA VAL A 137 -16.08 -1.09 -7.40
C VAL A 137 -16.80 -2.34 -6.91
N SER A 138 -18.09 -2.45 -7.20
CA SER A 138 -18.88 -3.63 -6.90
C SER A 138 -18.70 -4.68 -7.99
N VAL A 139 -18.15 -5.84 -7.63
CA VAL A 139 -17.91 -6.96 -8.55
C VAL A 139 -18.91 -8.09 -8.28
N PRO A 140 -19.66 -8.56 -9.29
CA PRO A 140 -20.57 -9.69 -9.13
C PRO A 140 -19.89 -10.97 -8.65
N GLU A 141 -20.58 -11.74 -7.80
CA GLU A 141 -20.08 -12.97 -7.17
C GLU A 141 -19.42 -13.94 -8.16
N GLN A 142 -20.01 -14.11 -9.36
CA GLN A 142 -19.53 -15.03 -10.39
C GLN A 142 -18.09 -14.75 -10.86
N TYR A 143 -17.58 -13.53 -10.68
CA TYR A 143 -16.23 -13.13 -11.07
C TYR A 143 -15.24 -13.17 -9.90
N LEU A 144 -15.70 -13.27 -8.65
CA LEU A 144 -14.82 -13.25 -7.47
C LEU A 144 -13.86 -14.44 -7.42
N SER A 145 -14.25 -15.58 -7.98
CA SER A 145 -13.39 -16.78 -8.07
C SER A 145 -12.11 -16.55 -8.87
N ARG A 146 -12.09 -15.57 -9.79
CA ARG A 146 -10.94 -15.23 -10.63
C ARG A 146 -10.19 -13.97 -10.18
N LEU A 147 -10.81 -13.17 -9.32
CA LEU A 147 -10.21 -11.96 -8.80
C LEU A 147 -9.21 -12.28 -7.68
N ARG A 148 -8.02 -11.70 -7.74
CA ARG A 148 -7.01 -11.77 -6.67
C ARG A 148 -6.50 -10.37 -6.35
N VAL A 149 -5.99 -10.21 -5.13
CA VAL A 149 -5.21 -9.02 -4.78
C VAL A 149 -3.98 -8.98 -5.69
N GLY A 150 -3.70 -7.81 -6.25
CA GLY A 150 -2.62 -7.59 -7.22
C GLY A 150 -3.03 -7.66 -8.69
N ASN A 151 -4.27 -8.09 -9.02
CA ASN A 151 -4.78 -8.02 -10.39
C ASN A 151 -4.67 -6.58 -10.93
N SER A 152 -4.25 -6.46 -12.19
CA SER A 152 -4.13 -5.16 -12.85
C SER A 152 -5.50 -4.64 -13.28
N ALA A 153 -5.71 -3.35 -13.12
CA ALA A 153 -6.89 -2.64 -13.54
C ALA A 153 -6.48 -1.41 -14.36
N LYS A 154 -7.25 -1.12 -15.40
CA LYS A 154 -7.16 0.11 -16.18
C LYS A 154 -8.30 1.01 -15.78
N ILE A 155 -7.98 2.23 -15.37
CA ILE A 155 -8.93 3.22 -14.89
C ILE A 155 -8.94 4.37 -15.89
N SER A 156 -10.12 4.76 -16.34
CA SER A 156 -10.31 5.92 -17.21
C SER A 156 -11.37 6.84 -16.62
N VAL A 157 -11.21 8.14 -16.81
CA VAL A 157 -12.19 9.15 -16.39
C VAL A 157 -12.56 9.98 -17.61
N ASP A 158 -13.87 10.20 -17.82
CA ASP A 158 -14.36 10.87 -19.03
C ASP A 158 -13.81 12.31 -19.17
N ALA A 159 -13.56 12.96 -18.03
CA ALA A 159 -13.01 14.31 -17.96
C ALA A 159 -11.57 14.46 -18.49
N LEU A 160 -10.80 13.36 -18.59
CA LEU A 160 -9.39 13.38 -19.00
C LEU A 160 -9.16 12.82 -20.42
N GLN A 161 -10.17 12.91 -21.29
CA GLN A 161 -10.05 12.69 -22.74
C GLN A 161 -9.32 11.38 -23.13
N GLY A 162 -9.70 10.27 -22.50
CA GLY A 162 -9.16 8.94 -22.84
C GLY A 162 -7.81 8.59 -22.19
N GLN A 163 -7.31 9.40 -21.26
CA GLN A 163 -6.18 8.99 -20.43
C GLN A 163 -6.54 7.75 -19.59
N VAL A 164 -5.61 6.80 -19.56
CA VAL A 164 -5.73 5.56 -18.80
C VAL A 164 -4.70 5.57 -17.68
N PHE A 165 -5.17 5.33 -16.47
CA PHE A 165 -4.39 5.17 -15.26
C PHE A 165 -4.30 3.69 -14.92
N GLU A 166 -3.11 3.24 -14.58
CA GLU A 166 -2.92 1.88 -14.09
C GLU A 166 -3.19 1.83 -12.58
N GLY A 167 -3.96 0.82 -12.18
CA GLY A 167 -4.22 0.51 -10.79
C GLY A 167 -4.10 -0.98 -10.52
N LYS A 168 -4.09 -1.33 -9.24
CA LYS A 168 -4.02 -2.72 -8.80
C LYS A 168 -5.07 -2.97 -7.73
N VAL A 169 -5.69 -4.15 -7.77
CA VAL A 169 -6.60 -4.59 -6.72
C VAL A 169 -5.83 -4.66 -5.41
N ALA A 170 -6.19 -3.80 -4.46
CA ALA A 170 -5.56 -3.71 -3.15
C ALA A 170 -6.29 -4.58 -2.12
N ARG A 171 -7.63 -4.62 -2.20
CA ARG A 171 -8.47 -5.36 -1.26
C ARG A 171 -9.73 -5.87 -1.95
N ILE A 172 -10.17 -7.05 -1.53
CA ILE A 172 -11.46 -7.64 -1.91
C ILE A 172 -12.23 -7.83 -0.61
N SER A 173 -13.44 -7.29 -0.52
CA SER A 173 -14.28 -7.47 0.66
C SER A 173 -14.66 -8.94 0.82
N PRO A 174 -14.49 -9.53 2.02
CA PRO A 174 -14.96 -10.88 2.30
C PRO A 174 -16.49 -10.97 2.43
N LEU A 175 -17.17 -9.81 2.59
CA LEU A 175 -18.61 -9.72 2.72
C LEU A 175 -19.24 -9.39 1.36
N LEU A 176 -20.28 -10.15 1.00
CA LEU A 176 -21.11 -9.89 -0.16
C LEU A 176 -22.36 -9.10 0.25
N ASP A 177 -22.73 -8.14 -0.59
CA ASP A 177 -24.05 -7.53 -0.56
C ASP A 177 -25.09 -8.55 -1.08
N THR A 178 -26.01 -8.98 -0.21
CA THR A 178 -26.97 -10.04 -0.53
C THR A 178 -28.08 -9.60 -1.49
N ALA A 179 -28.35 -8.29 -1.57
CA ALA A 179 -29.37 -7.75 -2.47
C ALA A 179 -28.89 -7.71 -3.92
N THR A 180 -27.62 -7.35 -4.13
CA THR A 180 -27.01 -7.21 -5.46
C THR A 180 -26.14 -8.40 -5.87
N ARG A 181 -25.81 -9.29 -4.92
CA ARG A 181 -24.83 -10.39 -5.09
C ARG A 181 -23.48 -9.90 -5.62
N THR A 182 -23.02 -8.78 -5.06
CA THR A 182 -21.71 -8.20 -5.40
C THR A 182 -20.81 -8.14 -4.17
N SER A 183 -19.49 -8.08 -4.38
CA SER A 183 -18.52 -7.75 -3.35
C SER A 183 -17.78 -6.46 -3.73
N ALA A 184 -17.52 -5.62 -2.72
CA ALA A 184 -16.74 -4.40 -2.87
C ALA A 184 -15.26 -4.72 -3.07
N VAL A 185 -14.67 -4.16 -4.12
CA VAL A 185 -13.26 -4.33 -4.49
C VAL A 185 -12.60 -2.96 -4.52
N GLU A 186 -11.52 -2.81 -3.74
CA GLU A 186 -10.73 -1.58 -3.71
C GLU A 186 -9.55 -1.71 -4.66
N ILE A 187 -9.39 -0.69 -5.50
CA ILE A 187 -8.31 -0.60 -6.48
C ILE A 187 -7.49 0.64 -6.15
N GLU A 188 -6.20 0.42 -5.89
CA GLU A 188 -5.25 1.48 -5.65
C GLU A 188 -4.71 2.01 -6.99
N ILE A 189 -4.67 3.33 -7.13
CA ILE A 189 -4.26 4.06 -8.33
C ILE A 189 -3.14 5.03 -7.94
N ALA A 190 -2.01 4.94 -8.63
CA ALA A 190 -0.93 5.92 -8.49
C ALA A 190 -1.31 7.21 -9.22
N ASN A 191 -1.28 8.34 -8.52
CA ASN A 191 -1.62 9.66 -9.06
C ASN A 191 -0.58 10.72 -8.64
N PRO A 192 0.72 10.51 -8.96
CA PRO A 192 1.79 11.42 -8.51
C PRO A 192 1.65 12.84 -9.05
N ALA A 193 1.04 13.00 -10.23
CA ALA A 193 0.79 14.30 -10.85
C ALA A 193 -0.51 14.98 -10.36
N ALA A 194 -1.24 14.36 -9.41
CA ALA A 194 -2.51 14.86 -8.87
C ALA A 194 -3.55 15.24 -9.95
N GLN A 195 -3.55 14.52 -11.08
CA GLN A 195 -4.46 14.75 -12.21
C GLN A 195 -5.85 14.21 -11.93
N LEU A 196 -5.93 13.04 -11.29
CA LEU A 196 -7.19 12.52 -10.78
C LEU A 196 -7.59 13.31 -9.54
N LYS A 197 -8.87 13.71 -9.48
CA LYS A 197 -9.48 14.38 -8.34
C LYS A 197 -10.44 13.44 -7.63
N ALA A 198 -10.61 13.65 -6.33
CA ALA A 198 -11.65 12.96 -5.56
C ALA A 198 -13.03 13.20 -6.19
N GLU A 199 -13.93 12.22 -6.01
CA GLU A 199 -15.32 12.24 -6.52
C GLU A 199 -15.48 12.23 -8.05
N MET A 200 -14.39 12.13 -8.83
CA MET A 200 -14.50 11.89 -10.27
C MET A 200 -15.12 10.51 -10.53
N PHE A 201 -16.02 10.45 -11.51
CA PHE A 201 -16.57 9.18 -11.97
C PHE A 201 -15.54 8.45 -12.83
N ALA A 202 -15.19 7.23 -12.42
CA ALA A 202 -14.15 6.43 -13.07
C ALA A 202 -14.75 5.14 -13.66
N ARG A 203 -14.30 4.78 -14.86
CA ARG A 203 -14.60 3.51 -15.50
C ARG A 203 -13.40 2.59 -15.34
N ILE A 204 -13.66 1.43 -14.77
CA ILE A 204 -12.63 0.43 -14.43
C ILE A 204 -12.78 -0.75 -15.38
N GLN A 205 -11.67 -1.15 -15.99
CA GLN A 205 -11.55 -2.37 -16.78
C GLN A 205 -10.52 -3.28 -16.12
N MET A 206 -10.95 -4.47 -15.70
CA MET A 206 -10.08 -5.50 -15.15
C MET A 206 -10.05 -6.68 -16.10
N ASP A 207 -8.84 -7.16 -16.40
CA ASP A 207 -8.68 -8.45 -17.07
C ASP A 207 -8.58 -9.54 -16.00
N LEU A 208 -9.58 -10.42 -15.98
CA LEU A 208 -9.70 -11.51 -15.01
C LEU A 208 -9.18 -12.84 -15.55
N GLY A 209 -8.56 -12.82 -16.73
CA GLY A 209 -8.07 -14.01 -17.40
C GLY A 209 -9.21 -14.90 -17.92
N THR A 210 -8.98 -15.46 -19.10
CA THR A 210 -9.71 -16.64 -19.56
C THR A 210 -8.77 -17.82 -19.39
N GLU A 211 -8.87 -18.56 -18.28
CA GLU A 211 -8.24 -19.88 -18.15
C GLU A 211 -8.98 -20.89 -19.04
N ARG A 212 -8.94 -20.69 -20.35
CA ARG A 212 -9.27 -21.74 -21.30
C ARG A 212 -8.07 -21.87 -22.22
N SER A 213 -7.24 -22.87 -21.95
CA SER A 213 -6.31 -23.38 -22.95
C SER A 213 -7.14 -23.99 -24.06
N VAL A 214 -7.29 -23.26 -25.15
CA VAL A 214 -8.07 -23.67 -26.32
C VAL A 214 -7.13 -24.04 -27.45
N LEU A 215 -7.52 -25.03 -28.25
CA LEU A 215 -6.87 -25.31 -29.52
C LEU A 215 -7.39 -24.31 -30.55
N LEU A 216 -6.51 -23.48 -31.08
CA LEU A 216 -6.84 -22.53 -32.16
C LEU A 216 -6.25 -23.04 -33.47
N VAL A 217 -7.08 -23.07 -34.52
CA VAL A 217 -6.62 -23.27 -35.90
C VAL A 217 -6.85 -22.00 -36.70
N PRO A 218 -5.96 -21.67 -37.67
CA PRO A 218 -6.20 -20.57 -38.59
C PRO A 218 -7.53 -20.75 -39.32
N ARG A 219 -8.28 -19.64 -39.50
CA ARG A 219 -9.63 -19.69 -40.09
C ARG A 219 -9.66 -20.31 -41.49
N GLU A 220 -8.59 -20.08 -42.26
CA GLU A 220 -8.35 -20.65 -43.60
C GLU A 220 -8.12 -22.17 -43.63
N ALA A 221 -7.76 -22.79 -42.50
CA ALA A 221 -7.59 -24.24 -42.40
C ALA A 221 -8.93 -24.98 -42.24
N VAL A 222 -9.98 -24.29 -41.80
CA VAL A 222 -11.31 -24.87 -41.58
C VAL A 222 -12.05 -24.97 -42.90
N VAL A 223 -12.45 -26.19 -43.26
CA VAL A 223 -13.17 -26.51 -44.49
C VAL A 223 -14.52 -27.15 -44.17
N LEU A 224 -15.51 -26.87 -45.01
CA LEU A 224 -16.85 -27.45 -44.89
C LEU A 224 -17.05 -28.50 -45.99
N ARG A 225 -17.24 -29.76 -45.61
CA ARG A 225 -17.62 -30.84 -46.55
C ARG A 225 -19.08 -31.21 -46.28
N GLY A 226 -19.97 -30.77 -47.17
CA GLY A 226 -21.42 -30.90 -46.96
C GLY A 226 -21.88 -30.05 -45.78
N GLN A 227 -22.37 -30.69 -44.71
CA GLN A 227 -22.79 -30.02 -43.47
C GLN A 227 -21.76 -30.18 -42.33
N GLN A 228 -20.61 -30.81 -42.57
CA GLN A 228 -19.63 -31.12 -41.53
C GLN A 228 -18.39 -30.23 -41.66
N ALA A 229 -18.08 -29.52 -40.57
CA ALA A 229 -16.83 -28.76 -40.46
C ALA A 229 -15.67 -29.72 -40.15
N GLY A 230 -14.53 -29.47 -40.79
CA GLY A 230 -13.33 -30.27 -40.63
C GLY A 230 -12.07 -29.47 -40.93
N VAL A 231 -10.92 -30.06 -40.62
CA VAL A 231 -9.61 -29.58 -41.06
C VAL A 231 -8.95 -30.69 -41.87
N ASN A 232 -8.13 -30.31 -42.86
CA ASN A 232 -7.30 -31.27 -43.56
C ASN A 232 -5.98 -31.42 -42.81
N VAL A 233 -5.68 -32.65 -42.40
CA VAL A 233 -4.46 -33.00 -41.67
C VAL A 233 -3.52 -33.78 -42.58
N LEU A 234 -2.22 -33.65 -42.33
CA LEU A 234 -1.21 -34.47 -42.98
C LEU A 234 -0.97 -35.73 -42.14
N GLN A 235 -1.29 -36.90 -42.70
CA GLN A 235 -1.05 -38.20 -42.08
C GLN A 235 -0.40 -39.13 -43.11
N ASP A 236 0.78 -39.66 -42.80
CA ASP A 236 1.55 -40.56 -43.68
C ASP A 236 1.75 -39.99 -45.11
N ASP A 237 2.18 -38.72 -45.20
CA ASP A 237 2.36 -37.94 -46.45
C ASP A 237 1.11 -37.79 -47.34
N LYS A 238 -0.07 -38.05 -46.78
CA LYS A 238 -1.35 -37.91 -47.47
C LYS A 238 -2.30 -36.96 -46.74
N VAL A 239 -3.11 -36.27 -47.52
CA VAL A 239 -4.20 -35.44 -46.99
C VAL A 239 -5.33 -36.32 -46.48
N LYS A 240 -5.78 -36.04 -45.26
CA LYS A 240 -6.98 -36.66 -44.70
C LYS A 240 -7.87 -35.60 -44.08
N PHE A 241 -9.15 -35.64 -44.41
CA PHE A 241 -10.13 -34.80 -43.73
C PHE A 241 -10.42 -35.33 -42.33
N HIS A 242 -10.22 -34.47 -41.34
CA HIS A 242 -10.55 -34.75 -39.96
C HIS A 242 -11.76 -33.87 -39.55
N PRO A 243 -12.90 -34.47 -39.19
CA PRO A 243 -14.02 -33.68 -38.71
C PRO A 243 -13.68 -33.04 -37.35
N ILE A 244 -14.17 -31.82 -37.15
CA ILE A 244 -13.97 -31.05 -35.92
C ILE A 244 -15.29 -30.43 -35.45
N GLN A 245 -15.37 -30.13 -34.16
CA GLN A 245 -16.41 -29.28 -33.59
C GLN A 245 -15.85 -27.86 -33.37
N PRO A 246 -16.16 -26.88 -34.24
CA PRO A 246 -15.67 -25.51 -34.06
C PRO A 246 -16.40 -24.78 -32.92
N GLY A 247 -15.67 -23.92 -32.21
CA GLY A 247 -16.12 -23.04 -31.14
C GLY A 247 -16.10 -21.57 -31.55
N LEU A 248 -15.62 -20.70 -30.66
CA LEU A 248 -15.54 -19.26 -30.89
C LEU A 248 -14.53 -18.93 -32.00
N SER A 249 -14.93 -18.07 -32.95
CA SER A 249 -14.00 -17.50 -33.93
C SER A 249 -13.59 -16.09 -33.49
N THR A 250 -12.29 -15.87 -33.37
CA THR A 250 -11.66 -14.58 -33.06
C THR A 250 -10.75 -14.14 -34.22
N ASP A 251 -10.13 -12.96 -34.09
CA ASP A 251 -9.13 -12.50 -35.08
C ASP A 251 -7.87 -13.38 -35.09
N GLU A 252 -7.62 -14.13 -34.02
CA GLU A 252 -6.47 -15.05 -33.90
C GLU A 252 -6.73 -16.43 -34.53
N GLY A 253 -7.99 -16.84 -34.69
CA GLY A 253 -8.34 -18.14 -35.28
C GLY A 253 -9.72 -18.67 -34.89
N VAL A 254 -9.95 -19.95 -35.14
CA VAL A 254 -11.17 -20.69 -34.75
C VAL A 254 -10.82 -21.67 -33.64
N GLU A 255 -11.51 -21.55 -32.50
CA GLU A 255 -11.41 -22.49 -31.37
C GLU A 255 -11.92 -23.87 -31.80
N ILE A 256 -11.22 -24.93 -31.39
CA ILE A 256 -11.63 -26.32 -31.58
C ILE A 256 -12.10 -26.88 -30.24
N LEU A 257 -13.38 -27.25 -30.18
CA LEU A 257 -14.01 -27.83 -28.99
C LEU A 257 -13.78 -29.33 -28.89
N ASP A 258 -13.74 -30.02 -30.02
CA ASP A 258 -13.52 -31.46 -30.10
C ASP A 258 -13.03 -31.89 -31.51
N GLY A 259 -12.39 -33.05 -31.59
CA GLY A 259 -12.00 -33.70 -32.84
C GLY A 259 -10.60 -33.36 -33.37
N LEU A 260 -9.74 -32.70 -32.59
CA LEU A 260 -8.34 -32.49 -32.96
C LEU A 260 -7.44 -32.48 -31.72
N GLU A 261 -6.26 -33.11 -31.84
CA GLU A 261 -5.26 -33.17 -30.76
C GLU A 261 -4.12 -32.16 -30.99
N LEU A 262 -3.45 -31.77 -29.91
CA LEU A 262 -2.23 -30.95 -29.96
C LEU A 262 -1.10 -31.68 -30.72
N GLY A 263 -0.41 -30.96 -31.61
CA GLY A 263 0.72 -31.49 -32.37
C GLY A 263 0.37 -32.03 -33.76
N VAL A 264 -0.92 -32.01 -34.15
CA VAL A 264 -1.36 -32.38 -35.50
C VAL A 264 -1.06 -31.27 -36.50
N THR A 265 -0.43 -31.61 -37.63
CA THR A 265 -0.14 -30.65 -38.70
C THR A 265 -1.36 -30.45 -39.58
N VAL A 266 -1.90 -29.23 -39.58
CA VAL A 266 -3.06 -28.83 -40.39
C VAL A 266 -2.63 -28.07 -41.64
N ILE A 267 -3.37 -28.26 -42.73
CA ILE A 267 -3.11 -27.61 -44.01
C ILE A 267 -3.90 -26.30 -44.08
N THR A 268 -3.19 -25.17 -44.14
CA THR A 268 -3.78 -23.82 -44.12
C THR A 268 -4.08 -23.27 -45.52
N ARG A 269 -3.22 -23.56 -46.51
CA ARG A 269 -3.35 -23.05 -47.88
C ARG A 269 -3.86 -24.13 -48.84
N GLY A 270 -4.82 -23.76 -49.70
CA GLY A 270 -5.40 -24.68 -50.70
C GLY A 270 -6.32 -25.76 -50.11
N SER A 271 -6.59 -25.69 -48.80
CA SER A 271 -7.39 -26.65 -48.03
C SER A 271 -8.75 -26.97 -48.67
N GLN A 272 -9.43 -25.98 -49.25
CA GLN A 272 -10.75 -26.15 -49.86
C GLN A 272 -10.78 -27.02 -51.12
N ALA A 273 -9.65 -27.17 -51.83
CA ALA A 273 -9.57 -27.89 -53.10
C ALA A 273 -9.06 -29.35 -52.94
N LEU A 274 -8.60 -29.72 -51.74
CA LEU A 274 -7.97 -31.01 -51.47
C LEU A 274 -8.98 -32.13 -51.17
N ARG A 275 -8.71 -33.30 -51.75
CA ARG A 275 -9.44 -34.56 -51.50
C ARG A 275 -8.59 -35.52 -50.68
N ASP A 276 -9.24 -36.49 -50.07
CA ASP A 276 -8.55 -37.48 -49.26
C ASP A 276 -7.62 -38.32 -50.14
N GLY A 277 -6.36 -38.46 -49.72
CA GLY A 277 -5.32 -39.17 -50.44
C GLY A 277 -4.47 -38.32 -51.39
N ASP A 278 -4.74 -37.01 -51.52
CA ASP A 278 -3.90 -36.11 -52.31
C ASP A 278 -2.48 -36.05 -51.70
N ALA A 279 -1.47 -36.03 -52.56
CA ALA A 279 -0.09 -35.80 -52.16
C ALA A 279 0.15 -34.30 -52.02
N VAL A 280 0.74 -33.88 -50.90
CA VAL A 280 1.06 -32.47 -50.65
C VAL A 280 2.54 -32.30 -50.41
N THR A 281 3.12 -31.28 -51.02
CA THR A 281 4.52 -30.91 -50.78
C THR A 281 4.55 -29.91 -49.64
N VAL A 282 5.18 -30.28 -48.52
CA VAL A 282 5.44 -29.36 -47.41
C VAL A 282 6.61 -28.46 -47.82
N PRO A 283 6.45 -27.13 -47.86
CA PRO A 283 7.57 -26.23 -48.15
C PRO A 283 8.65 -26.36 -47.06
N GLY A 284 9.86 -26.81 -47.43
CA GLY A 284 11.03 -26.86 -46.54
C GLY A 284 11.52 -28.23 -46.07
N ALA A 285 10.98 -29.36 -46.57
CA ALA A 285 11.44 -30.70 -46.19
C ALA A 285 12.71 -31.21 -46.92
N ASP A 286 13.23 -30.46 -47.90
CA ASP A 286 14.35 -30.88 -48.79
C ASP A 286 15.75 -30.35 -48.40
N GLU A 287 15.97 -29.83 -47.19
CA GLU A 287 17.31 -29.36 -46.75
C GLU A 287 17.93 -30.14 -45.57
N ALA A 288 17.58 -31.42 -45.40
CA ALA A 288 18.25 -32.31 -44.44
C ALA A 288 18.89 -33.52 -45.15
N GLY A 289 19.90 -33.27 -45.98
CA GLY A 289 20.61 -34.35 -46.67
C GLY A 289 21.64 -33.93 -47.71
N THR A 290 22.50 -32.94 -47.42
CA THR A 290 23.72 -32.74 -48.22
C THR A 290 24.89 -32.51 -47.28
N ASP A 291 25.72 -33.54 -47.13
CA ASP A 291 26.95 -33.57 -46.35
C ASP A 291 27.97 -32.54 -46.88
N PRO A 292 28.35 -31.49 -46.12
CA PRO A 292 29.33 -30.52 -46.52
C PRO A 292 30.73 -30.96 -46.03
N ARG A 293 31.28 -32.03 -46.62
CA ARG A 293 32.68 -32.46 -46.37
C ARG A 293 33.48 -32.82 -47.61
N SER A 294 33.16 -32.23 -48.75
CA SER A 294 33.94 -32.45 -49.98
C SER A 294 34.07 -31.21 -50.86
N ARG A 295 34.33 -30.04 -50.26
CA ARG A 295 34.79 -28.82 -50.98
C ARG A 295 35.49 -27.83 -50.03
N GLN A 296 36.63 -28.23 -49.49
CA GLN A 296 37.62 -27.30 -48.95
C GLN A 296 38.99 -27.98 -48.95
N ASP A 297 39.62 -28.03 -50.12
CA ASP A 297 41.07 -28.11 -50.29
C ASP A 297 41.42 -27.53 -51.66
N ALA A 298 41.43 -26.19 -51.73
CA ALA A 298 42.22 -25.40 -52.67
C ALA A 298 41.94 -23.90 -52.42
N GLN A 299 42.39 -23.38 -51.28
CA GLN A 299 42.71 -21.97 -51.15
C GLN A 299 44.11 -21.85 -50.52
N ALA A 300 45.07 -21.40 -51.31
CA ALA A 300 46.31 -20.82 -50.80
C ALA A 300 46.45 -19.39 -51.33
N PRO A 301 46.92 -18.44 -50.51
CA PRO A 301 46.63 -17.02 -50.67
C PRO A 301 47.80 -16.25 -51.29
N ARG A 302 47.48 -15.10 -51.89
CA ARG A 302 48.45 -14.07 -52.25
C ARG A 302 48.94 -13.36 -50.99
N SER A 303 50.26 -13.34 -50.78
CA SER A 303 50.92 -12.52 -49.76
C SER A 303 51.69 -11.36 -50.40
N GLY A 304 51.49 -10.18 -49.81
CA GLY A 304 52.50 -9.14 -49.51
C GLY A 304 53.45 -8.67 -50.61
N GLY A 305 53.34 -7.38 -50.97
CA GLY A 305 54.39 -6.66 -51.68
C GLY A 305 55.58 -6.29 -50.79
N ASN A 306 56.75 -6.11 -51.41
CA ASN A 306 57.76 -5.13 -50.98
C ASN A 306 58.73 -4.77 -52.13
N ARG A 307 58.92 -3.46 -52.33
CA ARG A 307 60.11 -2.70 -52.81
C ARG A 307 60.90 -3.18 -54.03
N SER A 308 60.94 -2.33 -55.06
CA SER A 308 62.01 -1.34 -55.29
C SER A 308 61.51 -0.23 -56.21
#